data_AF-A0A7V0X1P1-F1
#
_entry.id   AF-A0A7V0X1P1-F1
#
_cell.length_a   1.000
_cell.length_b   1.000
_cell.length_c   1.000
_cell.angle_alpha   90.00
_cell.angle_beta   90.00
_cell.angle_gamma   90.00
#
_symmetry.space_group_name_H-M   'P 1'
#
loop_
_entity.id
_entity.type
_entity.pdbx_description
1 polymer ?
#
loop_
_entity_poly.entity_id
_entity_poly.type
_entity_poly.pdbx_seq_one_letter_code
_entity_poly.pdbx_strand_id
1 'polypeptide(L)'
;MKETTSLIREAYRSYRRGRYDDSIMLLRNIVAAVRDDPYPEILLAVQYLLTDRFDLVNPILKRMRYSNPDYPPFVQLELFIFLKAAVDRDSALSMYLDALRRFPADSYIRRGVKRLREEKDFPGYQKRVSLRELVRVTAPRKHTSRRAGGVQGGSFRRWRNIALAMVLVSAAATLVLLAGYKYFRQDGNGSGSVGGGVSDIDMIVLDKSRYGLVETINRQREPVFYYSSDEVLKDFNEVRSLLKQEKHNEALKLVNRLLHSNATPGVKERAGFLKRFILDNDERAVSAVTYRELAREPYLYEGMLVSWRGRVANVKRKQGRLTFTLMVEYREHDVFSGIADVYGEREFSGIENGNILTVEALYVASQGKDGRAYLLLKEARQ
;
A
#
# COMPACT_ATOMS: atom_id res chain seq x y z
N MET A 1 -22.63 -11.90 6.77
CA MET A 1 -22.96 -10.52 7.23
C MET A 1 -23.98 -10.47 8.36
N LYS A 2 -25.19 -11.08 8.26
CA LYS A 2 -26.22 -11.02 9.32
C LYS A 2 -25.76 -11.57 10.67
N GLU A 3 -25.03 -12.68 10.66
CA GLU A 3 -24.48 -13.31 11.87
C GLU A 3 -23.43 -12.42 12.55
N THR A 4 -22.50 -11.84 11.77
CA THR A 4 -21.49 -10.91 12.26
C THR A 4 -22.12 -9.69 12.95
N THR A 5 -23.17 -9.09 12.36
CA THR A 5 -23.90 -7.96 12.98
C THR A 5 -24.64 -8.37 14.26
N SER A 6 -25.02 -9.65 14.41
CA SER A 6 -25.57 -10.18 15.66
C SER A 6 -24.51 -10.28 16.75
N LEU A 7 -23.34 -10.83 16.41
CA LEU A 7 -22.22 -10.98 17.34
C LEU A 7 -21.65 -9.62 17.81
N ILE A 8 -21.56 -8.63 16.92
CA ILE A 8 -21.17 -7.25 17.29
C ILE A 8 -22.16 -6.65 18.29
N ARG A 9 -23.46 -6.89 18.12
CA ARG A 9 -24.50 -6.43 19.07
C ARG A 9 -24.37 -7.11 20.42
N GLU A 10 -24.09 -8.40 20.42
CA GLU A 10 -23.89 -9.17 21.64
C GLU A 10 -22.66 -8.70 22.40
N ALA A 11 -21.53 -8.50 21.71
CA ALA A 11 -20.33 -7.90 22.27
C ALA A 11 -20.63 -6.52 22.88
N TYR A 12 -21.33 -5.64 22.14
CA TYR A 12 -21.71 -4.32 22.66
C TYR A 12 -22.63 -4.40 23.91
N ARG A 13 -23.55 -5.38 23.97
CA ARG A 13 -24.39 -5.60 25.17
C ARG A 13 -23.54 -6.06 26.36
N SER A 14 -22.59 -6.95 26.14
CA SER A 14 -21.68 -7.41 27.20
C SER A 14 -20.78 -6.28 27.69
N TYR A 15 -20.26 -5.44 26.78
CA TYR A 15 -19.58 -4.18 27.12
C TYR A 15 -20.43 -3.27 28.01
N ARG A 16 -21.70 -3.03 27.65
CA ARG A 16 -22.62 -2.21 28.46
C ARG A 16 -22.91 -2.78 29.85
N ARG A 17 -22.86 -4.10 29.99
CA ARG A 17 -23.06 -4.82 31.26
C ARG A 17 -21.78 -4.91 32.10
N GLY A 18 -20.65 -4.35 31.65
CA GLY A 18 -19.36 -4.44 32.33
C GLY A 18 -18.67 -5.80 32.22
N ARG A 19 -19.20 -6.72 31.39
CA ARG A 19 -18.57 -8.01 31.10
C ARG A 19 -17.58 -7.85 29.95
N TYR A 20 -16.42 -7.29 30.27
CA TYR A 20 -15.41 -6.93 29.28
C TYR A 20 -14.73 -8.16 28.65
N ASP A 21 -14.40 -9.20 29.43
CA ASP A 21 -13.75 -10.41 28.90
C ASP A 21 -14.62 -11.15 27.86
N ASP A 22 -15.91 -11.34 28.16
CA ASP A 22 -16.88 -11.92 27.22
C ASP A 22 -16.94 -11.14 25.90
N SER A 23 -16.94 -9.81 26.01
CA SER A 23 -17.03 -8.92 24.85
C SER A 23 -15.72 -8.90 24.05
N ILE A 24 -14.57 -8.93 24.71
CA ILE A 24 -13.25 -9.05 24.08
C ILE A 24 -13.16 -10.36 23.29
N MET A 25 -13.58 -11.48 23.88
CA MET A 25 -13.55 -12.79 23.22
C MET A 25 -14.35 -12.79 21.91
N LEU A 26 -15.57 -12.23 21.95
CA LEU A 26 -16.42 -12.10 20.76
C LEU A 26 -15.80 -11.17 19.71
N LEU A 27 -15.25 -10.03 20.12
CA LEU A 27 -14.68 -9.05 19.20
C LEU A 27 -13.41 -9.52 18.51
N ARG A 28 -12.54 -10.27 19.19
CA ARG A 28 -11.32 -10.82 18.58
C ARG A 28 -11.63 -11.70 17.37
N ASN A 29 -12.65 -12.55 17.49
CA ASN A 29 -13.08 -13.42 16.41
C ASN A 29 -13.69 -12.62 15.25
N ILE A 30 -14.44 -11.56 15.55
CA ILE A 30 -15.07 -10.69 14.55
C ILE A 30 -14.01 -9.88 13.79
N VAL A 31 -13.04 -9.28 14.49
CA VAL A 31 -11.95 -8.50 13.87
C VAL A 31 -11.06 -9.37 12.99
N ALA A 32 -10.87 -10.64 13.35
CA ALA A 32 -10.15 -11.59 12.48
C ALA A 32 -10.95 -11.92 11.19
N ALA A 33 -12.28 -11.96 11.30
CA ALA A 33 -13.17 -12.36 10.20
C ALA A 33 -13.57 -11.19 9.26
N VAL A 34 -13.67 -9.96 9.77
CA VAL A 34 -14.09 -8.77 9.02
C VAL A 34 -12.98 -7.74 9.04
N ARG A 35 -12.35 -7.51 7.88
CA ARG A 35 -11.14 -6.67 7.76
C ARG A 35 -11.40 -5.18 7.55
N ASP A 36 -12.63 -4.78 7.21
CA ASP A 36 -12.92 -3.42 6.73
C ASP A 36 -13.92 -2.63 7.60
N ASP A 37 -14.38 -3.18 8.73
CA ASP A 37 -15.26 -2.44 9.65
C ASP A 37 -14.44 -1.81 10.81
N PRO A 38 -14.35 -0.46 10.91
CA PRO A 38 -13.61 0.21 11.99
C PRO A 38 -14.28 0.07 13.37
N TYR A 39 -15.58 -0.27 13.41
CA TYR A 39 -16.34 -0.24 14.65
C TYR A 39 -15.93 -1.34 15.65
N PRO A 40 -15.82 -2.63 15.26
CA PRO A 40 -15.33 -3.69 16.14
C PRO A 40 -13.91 -3.42 16.66
N GLU A 41 -13.04 -2.85 15.84
CA GLU A 41 -11.66 -2.53 16.24
C GLU A 41 -11.62 -1.45 17.33
N ILE A 42 -12.40 -0.38 17.19
CA ILE A 42 -12.49 0.66 18.23
C ILE A 42 -13.14 0.14 19.50
N LEU A 43 -14.21 -0.65 19.36
CA LEU A 43 -14.88 -1.22 20.53
C LEU A 43 -13.96 -2.17 21.29
N LEU A 44 -13.06 -2.88 20.59
CA LEU A 44 -12.03 -3.73 21.18
C LEU A 44 -10.92 -2.90 21.85
N ALA A 45 -10.41 -1.86 21.20
CA ALA A 45 -9.38 -0.98 21.76
C ALA A 45 -9.86 -0.29 23.04
N VAL A 46 -11.10 0.21 23.05
CA VAL A 46 -11.73 0.80 24.25
C VAL A 46 -11.79 -0.21 25.39
N GLN A 47 -12.08 -1.48 25.11
CA GLN A 47 -12.16 -2.50 26.14
C GLN A 47 -10.80 -2.86 26.71
N TYR A 48 -9.77 -2.97 25.86
CA TYR A 48 -8.41 -3.19 26.35
C TYR A 48 -7.93 -2.07 27.26
N LEU A 49 -8.27 -0.80 26.96
CA LEU A 49 -7.98 0.32 27.85
C LEU A 49 -8.75 0.26 29.17
N LEU A 50 -9.97 -0.27 29.18
CA LEU A 50 -10.77 -0.42 30.40
C LEU A 50 -10.34 -1.62 31.27
N THR A 51 -9.63 -2.59 30.68
CA THR A 51 -9.09 -3.76 31.37
C THR A 51 -7.59 -3.66 31.63
N ASP A 52 -6.99 -2.47 31.49
CA ASP A 52 -5.56 -2.20 31.68
C ASP A 52 -4.60 -3.06 30.82
N ARG A 53 -5.07 -3.53 29.65
CA ARG A 53 -4.29 -4.32 28.68
C ARG A 53 -3.67 -3.41 27.61
N PHE A 54 -2.83 -2.48 28.02
CA PHE A 54 -2.27 -1.44 27.14
C PHE A 54 -1.43 -1.99 25.97
N ASP A 55 -0.73 -3.11 26.19
CA ASP A 55 0.12 -3.74 25.17
C ASP A 55 -0.66 -4.13 23.90
N LEU A 56 -1.94 -4.46 24.06
CA LEU A 56 -2.82 -4.90 22.98
C LEU A 56 -3.49 -3.74 22.25
N VAL A 57 -3.42 -2.52 22.77
CA VAL A 57 -4.06 -1.33 22.20
C VAL A 57 -3.23 -0.78 21.03
N ASN A 58 -1.92 -0.66 21.21
CA ASN A 58 -0.98 -0.12 20.22
C ASN A 58 -1.09 -0.76 18.82
N PRO A 59 -1.13 -2.10 18.65
CA PRO A 59 -1.27 -2.70 17.32
C PRO A 59 -2.62 -2.35 16.66
N ILE A 60 -3.69 -2.20 17.43
CA ILE A 60 -5.01 -1.81 16.91
C ILE A 60 -4.98 -0.36 16.45
N LEU A 61 -4.42 0.56 17.26
CA LEU A 61 -4.31 1.97 16.90
C LEU A 61 -3.45 2.17 15.65
N LYS A 62 -2.31 1.46 15.56
CA LYS A 62 -1.46 1.49 14.37
C LYS A 62 -2.24 1.09 13.13
N ARG A 63 -2.97 -0.04 13.18
CA ARG A 63 -3.78 -0.52 12.05
C ARG A 63 -4.87 0.49 11.65
N MET A 64 -5.63 0.98 12.63
CA MET A 64 -6.70 1.96 12.42
C MET A 64 -6.18 3.27 11.81
N ARG A 65 -4.96 3.68 12.16
CA ARG A 65 -4.31 4.87 11.58
C ARG A 65 -4.06 4.73 10.07
N TYR A 66 -3.82 3.51 9.58
CA TYR A 66 -3.63 3.24 8.15
C TYR A 66 -4.95 2.95 7.44
N SER A 67 -5.85 2.19 8.05
CA SER A 67 -7.10 1.75 7.40
C SER A 67 -8.22 2.78 7.45
N ASN A 68 -8.38 3.48 8.58
CA ASN A 68 -9.51 4.36 8.85
C ASN A 68 -9.08 5.65 9.60
N PRO A 69 -8.19 6.47 9.01
CA PRO A 69 -7.59 7.63 9.69
C PRO A 69 -8.61 8.70 10.09
N ASP A 70 -9.68 8.89 9.32
CA ASP A 70 -10.68 9.92 9.56
C ASP A 70 -11.93 9.41 10.31
N TYR A 71 -11.86 8.21 10.90
CA TYR A 71 -12.97 7.69 11.69
C TYR A 71 -13.11 8.46 13.01
N PRO A 72 -14.21 9.20 13.28
CA PRO A 72 -14.24 10.13 14.41
C PRO A 72 -14.01 9.49 15.79
N PRO A 73 -14.59 8.30 16.12
CA PRO A 73 -14.29 7.62 17.38
C PRO A 73 -12.81 7.24 17.55
N PHE A 74 -12.10 6.97 16.45
CA PHE A 74 -10.65 6.70 16.48
C PHE A 74 -9.87 7.96 16.84
N VAL A 75 -10.15 9.08 16.16
CA VAL A 75 -9.50 10.37 16.45
C VAL A 75 -9.75 10.78 17.91
N GLN A 76 -10.98 10.62 18.40
CA GLN A 76 -11.32 10.89 19.81
C GLN A 76 -10.52 10.03 20.79
N LEU A 77 -10.35 8.74 20.47
CA LEU A 77 -9.58 7.80 21.28
C LEU A 77 -8.09 8.17 21.32
N GLU A 78 -7.52 8.53 20.18
CA GLU A 78 -6.14 8.99 20.05
C GLU A 78 -5.90 10.27 20.85
N LEU A 79 -6.82 11.25 20.75
CA LEU A 79 -6.79 12.48 21.55
C LEU A 79 -6.87 12.19 23.06
N PHE A 80 -7.69 11.23 23.48
CA PHE A 80 -7.78 10.85 24.88
C PHE A 80 -6.47 10.24 25.39
N ILE A 81 -5.84 9.36 24.61
CA ILE A 81 -4.55 8.77 24.98
C ILE A 81 -3.47 9.85 25.04
N PHE A 82 -3.45 10.76 24.06
CA PHE A 82 -2.53 11.89 24.06
C PHE A 82 -2.75 12.79 25.28
N LEU A 83 -4.00 13.09 25.64
CA LEU A 83 -4.34 13.85 26.84
C LEU A 83 -3.77 13.20 28.12
N LYS A 84 -3.83 11.87 28.22
CA LYS A 84 -3.29 11.12 29.37
C LYS A 84 -1.76 11.10 29.41
N ALA A 85 -1.11 11.27 28.26
CA ALA A 85 0.36 11.27 28.13
C ALA A 85 0.99 12.67 28.08
N ALA A 86 0.19 13.72 27.88
CA ALA A 86 0.69 15.08 27.72
C ALA A 86 1.38 15.60 29.00
N VAL A 87 2.48 16.32 28.83
CA VAL A 87 3.26 16.91 29.93
C VAL A 87 2.54 18.13 30.49
N ASP A 88 1.98 18.95 29.61
CA ASP A 88 1.37 20.24 29.94
C ASP A 88 0.01 20.42 29.25
N ARG A 89 -0.79 21.32 29.82
CA ARG A 89 -2.13 21.65 29.33
C ARG A 89 -2.11 22.22 27.93
N ASP A 90 -1.11 23.05 27.62
CA ASP A 90 -1.09 23.81 26.38
C ASP A 90 -0.73 22.90 25.19
N SER A 91 0.16 21.92 25.39
CA SER A 91 0.39 20.82 24.44
C SER A 91 -0.85 19.97 24.20
N ALA A 92 -1.61 19.62 25.25
CA ALA A 92 -2.87 18.90 25.08
C ALA A 92 -3.90 19.76 24.31
N LEU A 93 -3.99 21.05 24.64
CA LEU A 93 -4.94 21.97 24.02
C LEU A 93 -4.63 22.21 22.54
N SER A 94 -3.35 22.37 22.17
CA SER A 94 -2.94 22.57 20.77
C SER A 94 -3.36 21.38 19.90
N MET A 95 -3.10 20.16 20.35
CA MET A 95 -3.51 18.92 19.66
C MET A 95 -5.03 18.82 19.49
N TYR A 96 -5.79 19.17 20.53
CA TYR A 96 -7.25 19.19 20.45
C TYR A 96 -7.79 20.28 19.50
N LEU A 97 -7.13 21.44 19.42
CA LEU A 97 -7.49 22.50 18.48
C LEU A 97 -7.20 22.11 17.03
N ASP A 98 -6.09 21.42 16.77
CA ASP A 98 -5.77 20.92 15.44
C ASP A 98 -6.75 19.84 14.98
N ALA A 99 -7.14 18.93 15.88
CA ALA A 99 -8.20 17.97 15.60
C ALA A 99 -9.56 18.65 15.40
N LEU A 100 -9.86 19.73 16.13
CA LEU A 100 -11.10 20.48 15.97
C LEU A 100 -11.17 21.20 14.61
N ARG A 101 -10.05 21.71 14.10
CA ARG A 101 -9.96 22.29 12.74
C ARG A 101 -10.31 21.25 11.67
N ARG A 102 -9.85 20.01 11.84
CA ARG A 102 -10.15 18.90 10.92
C ARG A 102 -11.58 18.38 11.06
N PHE A 103 -12.13 18.35 12.27
CA PHE A 103 -13.46 17.79 12.58
C PHE A 103 -14.34 18.81 13.33
N PRO A 104 -14.76 19.92 12.69
CA PRO A 104 -15.44 21.03 13.36
C PRO A 104 -16.83 20.65 13.91
N ALA A 105 -17.48 19.66 13.29
CA ALA A 105 -18.81 19.20 13.69
C ALA A 105 -18.79 18.26 14.91
N ASP A 106 -17.63 17.74 15.32
CA ASP A 106 -17.55 16.75 16.40
C ASP A 106 -17.82 17.39 17.77
N SER A 107 -18.81 16.87 18.50
CA SER A 107 -19.19 17.40 19.81
C SER A 107 -18.24 17.01 20.93
N TYR A 108 -17.54 15.87 20.81
CA TYR A 108 -16.63 15.36 21.83
C TYR A 108 -15.29 16.11 21.81
N ILE A 109 -14.77 16.39 20.61
CA ILE A 109 -13.55 17.20 20.45
C ILE A 109 -13.80 18.62 20.97
N ARG A 110 -14.93 19.24 20.60
CA ARG A 110 -15.34 20.55 21.15
C ARG A 110 -15.46 20.56 22.66
N ARG A 111 -16.03 19.50 23.24
CA ARG A 111 -16.12 19.34 24.69
C ARG A 111 -14.74 19.25 25.34
N GLY A 112 -13.82 18.48 24.74
CA GLY A 112 -12.43 18.39 25.20
C GLY A 112 -11.72 19.75 25.20
N VAL A 113 -11.82 20.50 24.10
CA VAL A 113 -11.28 21.87 24.02
C VAL A 113 -11.87 22.79 25.09
N LYS A 114 -13.20 22.77 25.26
CA LYS A 114 -13.87 23.61 26.28
C LYS A 114 -13.35 23.30 27.69
N ARG A 115 -13.28 22.00 28.05
CA ARG A 115 -12.78 21.55 29.35
C ARG A 115 -11.32 21.95 29.57
N LEU A 116 -10.46 21.75 28.58
CA LEU A 116 -9.05 22.12 28.66
C LEU A 116 -8.83 23.62 28.81
N ARG A 117 -9.70 24.47 28.27
CA ARG A 117 -9.63 25.94 28.45
C ARG A 117 -10.07 26.39 29.85
N GLU A 118 -11.06 25.73 30.42
CA GLU A 118 -11.64 26.07 31.72
C GLU A 118 -10.82 25.51 32.90
N GLU A 119 -9.97 24.52 32.63
CA GLU A 119 -9.22 23.80 33.66
C GLU A 119 -7.97 24.56 34.12
N LYS A 120 -7.83 24.65 35.44
CA LYS A 120 -6.68 25.29 36.13
C LYS A 120 -5.71 24.26 36.69
N ASP A 121 -6.21 23.08 37.09
CA ASP A 121 -5.42 21.97 37.61
C ASP A 121 -5.37 20.83 36.57
N PHE A 122 -4.39 20.94 35.67
CA PHE A 122 -4.22 19.98 34.58
C PHE A 122 -3.83 18.57 35.06
N PRO A 123 -2.85 18.38 35.96
CA PRO A 123 -2.51 17.04 36.46
C PRO A 123 -3.67 16.34 37.17
N GLY A 124 -4.47 17.09 37.95
CA GLY A 124 -5.67 16.52 38.58
C GLY A 124 -6.75 16.18 37.55
N TYR A 125 -6.95 17.02 36.53
CA TYR A 125 -7.87 16.73 35.44
C TYR A 125 -7.47 15.48 34.64
N GLN A 126 -6.17 15.33 34.33
CA GLN A 126 -5.64 14.14 33.67
C GLN A 126 -5.96 12.86 34.44
N LYS A 127 -5.92 12.88 35.77
CA LYS A 127 -6.27 11.71 36.59
C LYS A 127 -7.77 11.42 36.59
N ARG A 128 -8.60 12.46 36.70
CA ARG A 128 -10.07 12.34 36.84
C ARG A 128 -10.80 12.02 35.54
N VAL A 129 -10.31 12.51 34.39
CA VAL A 129 -11.03 12.42 33.12
C VAL A 129 -11.23 10.97 32.68
N SER A 130 -12.49 10.60 32.41
CA SER A 130 -12.83 9.23 32.01
C SER A 130 -12.90 9.08 30.49
N LEU A 131 -12.59 7.87 30.01
CA LEU A 131 -12.64 7.52 28.59
C LEU A 131 -14.03 7.78 27.98
N ARG A 132 -15.09 7.51 28.75
CA ARG A 132 -16.49 7.63 28.31
C ARG A 132 -16.95 9.08 28.08
N GLU A 133 -16.27 10.05 28.70
CA GLU A 133 -16.60 11.46 28.56
C GLU A 133 -16.11 12.07 27.24
N LEU A 134 -14.98 11.57 26.75
CA LEU A 134 -14.25 12.11 25.59
C LEU A 134 -14.32 11.23 24.35
N VAL A 135 -14.64 9.93 24.49
CA VAL A 135 -14.73 8.99 23.36
C VAL A 135 -16.16 8.49 23.16
N ARG A 136 -16.64 8.57 21.92
CA ARG A 136 -17.98 8.14 21.52
C ARG A 136 -18.02 6.64 21.25
N VAL A 137 -18.62 5.88 22.17
CA VAL A 137 -18.94 4.46 21.97
C VAL A 137 -20.44 4.28 21.71
N THR A 138 -20.86 4.50 20.46
CA THR A 138 -22.27 4.31 20.06
C THR A 138 -22.65 2.84 19.97
N ALA A 139 -23.93 2.53 20.19
CA ALA A 139 -24.47 1.22 19.84
C ALA A 139 -24.28 0.94 18.34
N PRO A 140 -24.02 -0.31 17.94
CA PRO A 140 -23.90 -0.66 16.54
C PRO A 140 -25.20 -0.29 15.83
N ARG A 141 -25.08 0.48 14.73
CA ARG A 141 -26.25 0.90 13.96
C ARG A 141 -27.04 -0.34 13.58
N LYS A 142 -28.34 -0.36 13.89
CA LYS A 142 -29.23 -1.35 13.28
C LYS A 142 -29.11 -1.10 11.77
N HIS A 143 -28.63 -2.08 11.01
CA HIS A 143 -29.08 -2.21 9.62
C HIS A 143 -30.55 -2.59 9.67
N THR A 144 -31.41 -1.67 10.13
CA THR A 144 -32.75 -1.66 9.57
C THR A 144 -32.50 -1.37 8.11
N SER A 145 -32.88 -2.31 7.24
CA SER A 145 -33.16 -1.98 5.87
C SER A 145 -34.13 -0.80 5.94
N ARG A 146 -33.62 0.42 5.78
CA ARG A 146 -34.44 1.56 5.43
C ARG A 146 -34.94 1.23 4.03
N ARG A 147 -36.05 0.50 3.96
CA ARG A 147 -37.11 0.86 3.03
C ARG A 147 -37.38 2.34 3.33
N ALA A 148 -36.81 3.20 2.49
CA ALA A 148 -37.39 4.50 2.27
C ALA A 148 -38.86 4.25 1.89
N GLY A 149 -39.80 4.71 2.71
CA GLY A 149 -41.20 4.42 2.48
C GLY A 149 -42.04 4.50 3.75
N GLY A 150 -41.88 5.61 4.49
CA GLY A 150 -42.81 6.01 5.53
C GLY A 150 -43.24 7.44 5.27
N VAL A 151 -43.84 7.69 4.10
CA VAL A 151 -44.59 8.92 3.86
C VAL A 151 -46.06 8.53 3.90
N GLN A 152 -46.71 9.00 4.96
CA GLN A 152 -48.16 9.01 5.11
C GLN A 152 -48.82 9.64 3.88
N GLY A 153 -50.02 9.15 3.59
CA GLY A 153 -50.76 9.36 2.35
C GLY A 153 -50.82 10.81 1.86
N GLY A 154 -50.66 10.95 0.55
CA GLY A 154 -50.83 12.23 -0.14
C GLY A 154 -50.44 12.16 -1.60
N SER A 155 -51.44 11.94 -2.46
CA SER A 155 -51.45 12.34 -3.88
C SER A 155 -50.61 11.53 -4.88
N PHE A 156 -51.21 10.43 -5.36
CA PHE A 156 -50.83 9.64 -6.53
C PHE A 156 -50.72 10.46 -7.85
N ARG A 157 -51.23 11.70 -7.87
CA ARG A 157 -51.25 12.57 -9.05
C ARG A 157 -49.95 13.35 -9.28
N ARG A 158 -49.16 13.61 -8.22
CA ARG A 158 -47.87 14.33 -8.33
C ARG A 158 -46.72 13.43 -8.81
N TRP A 159 -46.74 12.14 -8.48
CA TRP A 159 -45.69 11.19 -8.89
C TRP A 159 -45.69 10.89 -10.39
N ARG A 160 -46.85 10.93 -11.06
CA ARG A 160 -46.93 10.72 -12.51
C ARG A 160 -46.16 11.80 -13.29
N ASN A 161 -46.23 13.05 -12.84
CA ASN A 161 -45.57 14.16 -13.52
C ASN A 161 -44.05 14.17 -13.25
N ILE A 162 -43.61 13.72 -12.07
CA ILE A 162 -42.18 13.59 -11.74
C ILE A 162 -41.56 12.41 -12.49
N ALA A 163 -42.28 11.30 -12.65
CA ALA A 163 -41.82 10.16 -13.45
C ALA A 163 -41.67 10.52 -14.93
N LEU A 164 -42.62 11.26 -15.50
CA LEU A 164 -42.53 11.76 -16.88
C LEU A 164 -41.36 12.72 -17.09
N ALA A 165 -41.10 13.60 -16.11
CA ALA A 165 -39.95 14.51 -16.15
C ALA A 165 -38.61 13.74 -16.05
N MET A 166 -38.51 12.72 -15.20
CA MET A 166 -37.30 11.89 -15.11
C MET A 166 -37.05 11.08 -16.39
N VAL A 167 -38.09 10.57 -17.05
CA VAL A 167 -37.95 9.88 -18.33
C VAL A 167 -37.42 10.84 -19.40
N LEU A 168 -37.94 12.07 -19.48
CA LEU A 168 -37.45 13.09 -20.42
C LEU A 168 -35.99 13.51 -20.12
N VAL A 169 -35.62 13.69 -18.86
CA VAL A 169 -34.24 14.01 -18.47
C VAL A 169 -33.29 12.85 -18.79
N SER A 170 -33.72 11.60 -18.54
CA SER A 170 -32.92 10.42 -18.89
C SER A 170 -32.74 10.28 -20.40
N ALA A 171 -33.79 10.56 -21.19
CA ALA A 171 -33.73 10.54 -22.65
C ALA A 171 -32.79 11.63 -23.21
N ALA A 172 -32.84 12.83 -22.63
CA ALA A 172 -31.93 13.92 -22.97
C ALA A 172 -30.48 13.58 -22.60
N ALA A 173 -30.24 12.99 -21.42
CA ALA A 173 -28.91 12.57 -21.00
C ALA A 173 -28.34 11.45 -21.90
N THR A 174 -29.17 10.50 -22.32
CA THR A 174 -28.75 9.47 -23.30
C THR A 174 -28.44 10.05 -24.67
N LEU A 175 -29.17 11.07 -25.12
CA LEU A 175 -28.88 11.78 -26.37
C LEU A 175 -27.57 12.55 -26.31
N VAL A 176 -27.27 13.21 -25.18
CA VAL A 176 -25.98 13.90 -24.95
C VAL A 176 -24.83 12.90 -24.91
N LEU A 177 -25.00 11.75 -24.25
CA LEU A 177 -23.99 10.69 -24.23
C LEU A 177 -23.76 10.07 -25.61
N LEU A 178 -24.81 9.88 -26.41
CA LEU A 178 -24.70 9.38 -27.78
C LEU A 178 -24.05 10.40 -28.73
N ALA A 179 -24.36 11.69 -28.58
CA ALA A 179 -23.70 12.76 -29.31
C ALA A 179 -22.22 12.90 -28.92
N GLY A 180 -21.92 12.82 -27.62
CA GLY A 180 -20.56 12.76 -27.10
C GLY A 180 -19.79 11.55 -27.60
N TYR A 181 -20.42 10.37 -27.65
CA TYR A 181 -19.80 9.14 -28.17
C TYR A 181 -19.46 9.24 -29.67
N LYS A 182 -20.32 9.88 -30.48
CA LYS A 182 -20.01 10.12 -31.90
C LYS A 182 -18.89 11.14 -32.09
N TYR A 183 -18.84 12.19 -31.28
CA TYR A 183 -17.77 13.19 -31.32
C TYR A 183 -16.42 12.59 -30.89
N PHE A 184 -16.42 11.76 -29.83
CA PHE A 184 -15.20 11.09 -29.33
C PHE A 184 -14.67 9.97 -30.23
N ARG A 185 -15.50 9.42 -31.12
CA ARG A 185 -15.08 8.35 -32.05
C ARG A 185 -14.51 8.89 -33.36
N GLN A 186 -14.62 10.20 -33.62
CA GLN A 186 -14.02 10.84 -34.81
C GLN A 186 -12.56 11.28 -34.57
N ASP A 187 -12.09 11.33 -33.32
CA ASP A 187 -10.67 11.52 -32.94
C ASP A 187 -10.04 10.26 -32.29
N GLY A 188 -10.56 9.08 -32.63
CA GLY A 188 -10.09 7.80 -32.09
C GLY A 188 -8.85 7.25 -32.78
N ASN A 189 -7.68 7.86 -32.55
CA ASN A 189 -6.42 7.11 -32.54
C ASN A 189 -5.48 7.63 -31.44
N GLY A 190 -5.72 7.15 -30.23
CA GLY A 190 -4.94 7.49 -29.05
C GLY A 190 -5.22 6.48 -27.96
N SER A 191 -4.64 5.29 -28.10
CA SER A 191 -4.40 4.40 -26.96
C SER A 191 -3.63 5.19 -25.91
N GLY A 192 -4.28 5.50 -24.79
CA GLY A 192 -3.63 6.15 -23.65
C GLY A 192 -2.57 5.23 -23.06
N SER A 193 -1.34 5.31 -23.58
CA SER A 193 -0.17 5.09 -22.77
C SER A 193 -0.16 6.18 -21.70
N VAL A 194 -0.27 5.78 -20.44
CA VAL A 194 0.10 6.67 -19.33
C VAL A 194 1.63 6.69 -19.31
N GLY A 195 2.22 7.45 -20.23
CA GLY A 195 3.61 7.84 -20.16
C GLY A 195 3.72 8.83 -19.01
N GLY A 196 4.04 8.34 -17.82
CA GLY A 196 4.27 9.17 -16.64
C GLY A 196 5.47 10.08 -16.89
N GLY A 197 5.22 11.38 -17.00
CA GLY A 197 6.28 12.37 -17.14
C GLY A 197 7.08 12.52 -15.85
N VAL A 198 8.25 13.17 -15.95
CA VAL A 198 9.10 13.55 -14.81
C VAL A 198 8.33 14.29 -13.70
N SER A 199 7.19 14.91 -14.03
CA SER A 199 6.26 15.55 -13.08
C SER A 199 5.68 14.58 -12.04
N ASP A 200 5.45 13.32 -12.38
CA ASP A 200 4.90 12.32 -11.44
C ASP A 200 5.94 11.91 -10.38
N ILE A 201 7.23 11.98 -10.73
CA ILE A 201 8.35 11.74 -9.81
C ILE A 201 8.43 12.84 -8.75
N ASP A 202 8.06 14.08 -9.10
CA ASP A 202 8.10 15.21 -8.19
C ASP A 202 6.98 15.22 -7.15
N MET A 203 5.89 14.50 -7.39
CA MET A 203 4.84 14.28 -6.39
C MET A 203 5.25 13.30 -5.28
N ILE A 204 6.32 12.53 -5.47
CA ILE A 204 6.80 11.54 -4.52
C ILE A 204 7.87 12.16 -3.62
N VAL A 205 7.42 12.87 -2.58
CA VAL A 205 8.30 13.48 -1.58
C VAL A 205 8.29 12.65 -0.30
N LEU A 206 9.48 12.37 0.22
CA LEU A 206 9.66 11.81 1.55
C LEU A 206 9.74 12.94 2.59
N ASP A 207 8.68 13.16 3.37
CA ASP A 207 8.70 14.09 4.51
C ASP A 207 9.37 13.49 5.77
N LYS A 208 10.43 14.14 6.29
CA LYS A 208 11.33 13.66 7.36
C LYS A 208 10.61 13.16 8.63
N SER A 209 9.39 13.63 8.87
CA SER A 209 8.58 13.31 10.05
C SER A 209 8.02 11.87 10.11
N ARG A 210 8.12 11.07 9.01
CA ARG A 210 7.45 9.76 8.89
C ARG A 210 8.37 8.54 8.79
N TYR A 211 9.68 8.65 8.99
CA TYR A 211 10.63 7.56 8.71
C TYR A 211 11.45 7.16 9.93
N GLY A 212 10.97 6.16 10.65
CA GLY A 212 11.83 5.33 11.51
C GLY A 212 12.47 4.21 10.69
N LEU A 213 13.56 3.63 11.19
CA LEU A 213 13.95 2.27 10.85
C LEU A 213 12.97 1.30 11.53
N VAL A 214 12.79 0.10 11.00
CA VAL A 214 12.00 -0.92 11.71
C VAL A 214 12.80 -1.39 12.93
N GLU A 215 12.46 -0.90 14.13
CA GLU A 215 13.10 -1.30 15.40
C GLU A 215 12.81 -2.75 15.83
N THR A 216 11.85 -3.40 15.19
CA THR A 216 11.48 -4.80 15.50
C THR A 216 12.21 -5.77 14.57
N ILE A 217 12.90 -6.73 15.17
CA ILE A 217 13.54 -7.87 14.50
C ILE A 217 12.50 -8.57 13.60
N ASN A 218 12.61 -8.35 12.29
CA ASN A 218 11.76 -9.00 11.30
C ASN A 218 12.10 -10.50 11.28
N ARG A 219 11.10 -11.39 11.20
CA ARG A 219 11.34 -12.84 11.14
C ARG A 219 12.11 -13.28 9.88
N GLN A 220 12.17 -12.42 8.87
CA GLN A 220 12.95 -12.60 7.65
C GLN A 220 14.19 -11.71 7.71
N ARG A 221 15.38 -12.31 7.55
CA ARG A 221 16.63 -11.55 7.41
C ARG A 221 16.57 -10.77 6.10
N GLU A 222 16.51 -9.45 6.20
CA GLU A 222 16.66 -8.57 5.05
C GLU A 222 18.15 -8.46 4.70
N PRO A 223 18.53 -8.60 3.42
CA PRO A 223 19.95 -8.63 3.04
C PRO A 223 20.64 -7.27 3.14
N VAL A 224 19.89 -6.16 3.09
CA VAL A 224 20.43 -4.80 3.22
C VAL A 224 20.05 -4.19 4.56
N PHE A 225 21.00 -3.54 5.23
CA PHE A 225 20.76 -2.86 6.50
C PHE A 225 21.23 -1.41 6.45
N TYR A 226 20.31 -0.47 6.66
CA TYR A 226 20.58 0.95 6.86
C TYR A 226 20.73 1.24 8.36
N TYR A 227 21.70 2.07 8.70
CA TYR A 227 22.01 2.43 10.10
C TYR A 227 21.26 3.68 10.56
N SER A 228 20.79 4.51 9.63
CA SER A 228 20.01 5.71 9.95
C SER A 228 18.91 5.99 8.92
N SER A 229 17.89 6.73 9.34
CA SER A 229 16.86 7.23 8.42
C SER A 229 17.42 8.21 7.38
N ASP A 230 18.53 8.88 7.67
CA ASP A 230 19.17 9.81 6.74
C ASP A 230 19.80 9.08 5.54
N GLU A 231 20.36 7.88 5.74
CA GLU A 231 20.89 7.05 4.64
C GLU A 231 19.77 6.60 3.69
N VAL A 232 18.62 6.19 4.25
CA VAL A 232 17.44 5.82 3.47
C VAL A 232 16.96 7.00 2.63
N LEU A 233 16.91 8.19 3.24
CA LEU A 233 16.45 9.42 2.58
C LEU A 233 17.44 9.88 1.49
N LYS A 234 18.75 9.72 1.73
CA LYS A 234 19.80 9.97 0.74
C LYS A 234 19.64 9.06 -0.47
N ASP A 235 19.54 7.75 -0.28
CA ASP A 235 19.40 6.80 -1.38
C ASP A 235 18.10 7.03 -2.16
N PHE A 236 17.00 7.37 -1.48
CA PHE A 236 15.74 7.70 -2.15
C PHE A 236 15.83 8.98 -3.00
N ASN A 237 16.49 10.03 -2.49
CA ASN A 237 16.71 11.25 -3.26
C ASN A 237 17.66 11.00 -4.44
N GLU A 238 18.66 10.14 -4.26
CA GLU A 238 19.57 9.74 -5.34
C GLU A 238 18.81 9.01 -6.44
N VAL A 239 17.89 8.10 -6.10
CA VAL A 239 16.99 7.48 -7.10
C VAL A 239 16.26 8.53 -7.91
N ARG A 240 15.65 9.54 -7.27
CA ARG A 240 14.96 10.63 -7.99
C ARG A 240 15.90 11.40 -8.92
N SER A 241 17.13 11.69 -8.46
CA SER A 241 18.15 12.36 -9.26
C SER A 241 18.54 11.54 -10.49
N LEU A 242 18.78 10.24 -10.31
CA LEU A 242 19.14 9.32 -11.39
C LEU A 242 18.02 9.16 -12.42
N LEU A 243 16.76 9.13 -11.99
CA LEU A 243 15.62 9.11 -12.90
C LEU A 243 15.49 10.39 -13.71
N LYS A 244 15.78 11.56 -13.12
CA LYS A 244 15.85 12.83 -13.86
C LYS A 244 16.99 12.87 -14.88
N GLN A 245 18.03 12.07 -14.67
CA GLN A 245 19.16 11.90 -15.59
C GLN A 245 18.96 10.73 -16.57
N GLU A 246 17.78 10.09 -16.59
CA GLU A 246 17.46 8.91 -17.43
C GLU A 246 18.37 7.69 -17.18
N LYS A 247 19.05 7.66 -16.02
CA LYS A 247 19.91 6.55 -15.58
C LYS A 247 19.11 5.46 -14.89
N HIS A 248 18.21 4.83 -15.65
CA HIS A 248 17.21 3.87 -15.17
C HIS A 248 17.80 2.66 -14.43
N ASN A 249 18.89 2.07 -14.92
CA ASN A 249 19.51 0.89 -14.29
C ASN A 249 20.16 1.22 -12.95
N GLU A 250 20.85 2.36 -12.86
CA GLU A 250 21.46 2.82 -11.60
C GLU A 250 20.36 3.13 -10.57
N ALA A 251 19.29 3.80 -10.99
CA ALA A 251 18.12 4.04 -10.17
C ALA A 251 17.47 2.73 -9.70
N LEU A 252 17.30 1.75 -10.60
CA LEU A 252 16.70 0.46 -10.27
C LEU A 252 17.54 -0.32 -9.24
N LYS A 253 18.86 -0.23 -9.30
CA LYS A 253 19.76 -0.84 -8.31
C LYS A 253 19.49 -0.30 -6.90
N LEU A 254 19.39 1.02 -6.77
CA LEU A 254 19.10 1.67 -5.49
C LEU A 254 17.66 1.41 -5.03
N VAL A 255 16.70 1.35 -5.95
CA VAL A 255 15.31 0.97 -5.63
C VAL A 255 15.25 -0.45 -5.08
N ASN A 256 15.92 -1.41 -5.72
CA ASN A 256 15.98 -2.79 -5.23
C ASN A 256 16.68 -2.86 -3.86
N ARG A 257 17.76 -2.08 -3.66
CA ARG A 257 18.41 -1.94 -2.35
C ARG A 257 17.44 -1.47 -1.26
N LEU A 258 16.63 -0.45 -1.54
CA LEU A 258 15.60 0.05 -0.62
C LEU A 258 14.52 -1.02 -0.33
N LEU A 259 14.04 -1.72 -1.36
CA LEU A 259 13.03 -2.78 -1.22
C LEU A 259 13.50 -3.95 -0.36
N HIS A 260 14.76 -4.35 -0.50
CA HIS A 260 15.39 -5.45 0.22
C HIS A 260 16.11 -5.03 1.51
N SER A 261 15.75 -3.87 2.08
CA SER A 261 16.35 -3.35 3.31
C SER A 261 15.43 -3.33 4.53
N ASN A 262 15.97 -2.93 5.68
CA ASN A 262 15.24 -2.60 6.92
C ASN A 262 14.46 -1.29 6.92
N ALA A 263 14.23 -0.68 5.75
CA ALA A 263 13.39 0.49 5.60
C ALA A 263 11.92 0.20 5.98
N THR A 264 11.20 1.21 6.46
CA THR A 264 9.79 1.08 6.81
C THR A 264 8.90 0.70 5.61
N PRO A 265 7.76 0.02 5.84
CA PRO A 265 6.84 -0.36 4.76
C PRO A 265 6.44 0.80 3.85
N GLY A 266 6.22 2.00 4.40
CA GLY A 266 5.89 3.18 3.60
C GLY A 266 7.01 3.65 2.67
N VAL A 267 8.29 3.43 3.01
CA VAL A 267 9.41 3.67 2.09
C VAL A 267 9.41 2.59 1.00
N LYS A 268 9.20 1.33 1.37
CA LYS A 268 9.15 0.22 0.42
C LYS A 268 7.99 0.34 -0.58
N GLU A 269 6.83 0.80 -0.15
CA GLU A 269 5.69 1.07 -1.05
C GLU A 269 6.04 2.12 -2.11
N ARG A 270 6.67 3.22 -1.71
CA ARG A 270 7.11 4.27 -2.63
C ARG A 270 8.25 3.82 -3.53
N ALA A 271 9.23 3.08 -3.01
CA ALA A 271 10.26 2.45 -3.83
C ALA A 271 9.64 1.46 -4.83
N GLY A 272 8.61 0.72 -4.43
CA GLY A 272 7.86 -0.18 -5.30
C GLY A 272 7.12 0.55 -6.42
N PHE A 273 6.57 1.74 -6.14
CA PHE A 273 6.03 2.62 -7.17
C PHE A 273 7.11 3.04 -8.18
N LEU A 274 8.26 3.51 -7.70
CA LEU A 274 9.39 3.90 -8.55
C LEU A 274 9.91 2.71 -9.38
N LYS A 275 9.95 1.50 -8.82
CA LYS A 275 10.29 0.28 -9.55
C LYS A 275 9.37 0.08 -10.74
N ARG A 276 8.05 0.14 -10.54
CA ARG A 276 7.06 -0.02 -11.63
C ARG A 276 7.24 1.03 -12.70
N PHE A 277 7.36 2.30 -12.29
CA PHE A 277 7.64 3.41 -13.20
C PHE A 277 8.87 3.16 -14.09
N ILE A 278 9.97 2.66 -13.51
CA ILE A 278 11.18 2.32 -14.26
C ILE A 278 10.92 1.15 -15.21
N LEU A 279 10.25 0.09 -14.74
CA LEU A 279 10.05 -1.14 -15.52
C LEU A 279 9.08 -0.95 -16.70
N ASP A 280 8.11 -0.04 -16.57
CA ASP A 280 7.15 0.32 -17.61
C ASP A 280 7.79 1.16 -18.73
N ASN A 281 9.00 1.69 -18.52
CA ASN A 281 9.78 2.34 -19.57
C ASN A 281 10.52 1.29 -20.42
N ASP A 282 10.18 1.22 -21.71
CA ASP A 282 10.76 0.28 -22.67
C ASP A 282 12.11 0.75 -23.27
N GLU A 283 12.48 2.03 -23.14
CA GLU A 283 13.70 2.62 -23.72
C GLU A 283 14.95 2.48 -22.82
N ARG A 284 14.94 1.54 -21.88
CA ARG A 284 16.03 1.36 -20.93
C ARG A 284 17.31 0.87 -21.60
N ALA A 285 18.42 1.50 -21.26
CA ALA A 285 19.74 1.06 -21.69
C ALA A 285 20.09 -0.34 -21.16
N VAL A 286 20.89 -1.08 -21.92
CA VAL A 286 21.47 -2.36 -21.50
C VAL A 286 22.54 -2.11 -20.44
N SER A 287 22.53 -2.89 -19.36
CA SER A 287 23.49 -2.79 -18.27
C SER A 287 24.74 -3.64 -18.52
N ALA A 288 25.93 -3.07 -18.24
CA ALA A 288 27.22 -3.75 -18.39
C ALA A 288 27.57 -4.69 -17.20
N VAL A 289 26.57 -5.15 -16.45
CA VAL A 289 26.76 -5.97 -15.24
C VAL A 289 27.25 -7.37 -15.60
N THR A 290 28.34 -7.78 -14.97
CA THR A 290 28.90 -9.14 -15.16
C THR A 290 28.06 -10.18 -14.41
N TYR A 291 28.09 -11.44 -14.86
CA TYR A 291 27.41 -12.53 -14.15
C TYR A 291 27.91 -12.65 -12.70
N ARG A 292 29.22 -12.45 -12.50
CA ARG A 292 29.85 -12.59 -11.18
C ARG A 292 29.37 -11.54 -10.19
N GLU A 293 29.15 -10.31 -10.63
CA GLU A 293 28.56 -9.25 -9.79
C GLU A 293 27.11 -9.58 -9.43
N LEU A 294 26.31 -9.97 -10.43
CA LEU A 294 24.92 -10.31 -10.22
C LEU A 294 24.76 -11.53 -9.29
N ALA A 295 25.59 -12.55 -9.44
CA ALA A 295 25.54 -13.76 -8.61
C ALA A 295 25.87 -13.50 -7.13
N ARG A 296 26.62 -12.44 -6.80
CA ARG A 296 26.93 -12.07 -5.41
C ARG A 296 25.71 -11.48 -4.68
N GLU A 297 24.99 -10.58 -5.34
CA GLU A 297 23.87 -9.84 -4.76
C GLU A 297 22.66 -9.83 -5.72
N PRO A 298 22.06 -10.99 -6.04
CA PRO A 298 21.07 -11.11 -7.12
C PRO A 298 19.85 -10.21 -6.93
N TYR A 299 19.43 -10.01 -5.68
CA TYR A 299 18.30 -9.16 -5.32
C TYR A 299 18.48 -7.69 -5.72
N LEU A 300 19.71 -7.20 -5.92
CA LEU A 300 19.94 -5.80 -6.35
C LEU A 300 19.69 -5.58 -7.84
N TYR A 301 19.81 -6.63 -8.65
CA TYR A 301 19.81 -6.52 -10.11
C TYR A 301 18.46 -6.91 -10.74
N GLU A 302 17.47 -7.28 -9.92
CA GLU A 302 16.13 -7.67 -10.36
C GLU A 302 15.48 -6.64 -11.28
N GLY A 303 15.06 -7.05 -12.47
CA GLY A 303 14.41 -6.22 -13.47
C GLY A 303 15.36 -5.43 -14.39
N MET A 304 16.68 -5.60 -14.28
CA MET A 304 17.63 -4.97 -15.20
C MET A 304 17.74 -5.71 -16.53
N LEU A 305 18.01 -4.95 -17.59
CA LEU A 305 18.45 -5.50 -18.87
C LEU A 305 19.94 -5.79 -18.81
N VAL A 306 20.33 -7.03 -19.09
CA VAL A 306 21.72 -7.48 -19.13
C VAL A 306 22.06 -7.96 -20.53
N SER A 307 23.32 -7.81 -20.93
CA SER A 307 23.86 -8.39 -22.17
C SER A 307 25.02 -9.32 -21.85
N TRP A 308 24.81 -10.60 -22.09
CA TRP A 308 25.78 -11.65 -21.78
C TRP A 308 26.09 -12.50 -23.00
N ARG A 309 27.38 -12.70 -23.25
CA ARG A 309 27.86 -13.65 -24.26
C ARG A 309 28.07 -15.01 -23.63
N GLY A 310 27.59 -16.07 -24.28
CA GLY A 310 27.72 -17.42 -23.75
C GLY A 310 27.36 -18.52 -24.74
N ARG A 311 27.68 -19.76 -24.35
CA ARG A 311 27.38 -20.96 -25.14
C ARG A 311 26.00 -21.51 -24.79
N VAL A 312 25.19 -21.78 -25.80
CA VAL A 312 23.83 -22.29 -25.66
C VAL A 312 23.84 -23.80 -25.44
N ALA A 313 23.04 -24.29 -24.50
CA ALA A 313 22.79 -25.70 -24.25
C ALA A 313 21.34 -25.97 -23.84
N ASN A 314 20.93 -27.24 -23.83
CA ASN A 314 19.62 -27.70 -23.40
C ASN A 314 18.44 -26.98 -24.08
N VAL A 315 18.57 -26.64 -25.37
CA VAL A 315 17.50 -25.98 -26.14
C VAL A 315 16.24 -26.86 -26.17
N LYS A 316 15.12 -26.30 -25.73
CA LYS A 316 13.79 -26.91 -25.75
C LYS A 316 12.81 -25.93 -26.38
N ARG A 317 12.03 -26.43 -27.34
CA ARG A 317 10.97 -25.68 -28.04
C ARG A 317 9.63 -26.33 -27.73
N LYS A 318 8.68 -25.56 -27.21
CA LYS A 318 7.33 -26.05 -26.88
C LYS A 318 6.30 -24.94 -27.05
N GLN A 319 5.26 -25.18 -27.85
CA GLN A 319 4.12 -24.27 -28.03
C GLN A 319 4.55 -22.83 -28.42
N GLY A 320 5.51 -22.70 -29.34
CA GLY A 320 6.01 -21.39 -29.79
C GLY A 320 6.90 -20.66 -28.79
N ARG A 321 7.31 -21.32 -27.70
CA ARG A 321 8.21 -20.79 -26.67
C ARG A 321 9.55 -21.48 -26.74
N LEU A 322 10.60 -20.72 -26.41
CA LEU A 322 11.97 -21.17 -26.42
C LEU A 322 12.52 -21.17 -24.98
N THR A 323 13.15 -22.26 -24.59
CA THR A 323 13.94 -22.31 -23.34
C THR A 323 15.30 -22.91 -23.62
N PHE A 324 16.34 -22.35 -23.02
CA PHE A 324 17.69 -22.90 -23.12
C PHE A 324 18.52 -22.47 -21.91
N THR A 325 19.65 -23.13 -21.73
CA THR A 325 20.65 -22.79 -20.73
C THR A 325 21.80 -22.05 -21.41
N LEU A 326 22.17 -20.89 -20.88
CA LEU A 326 23.30 -20.08 -21.33
C LEU A 326 24.48 -20.28 -20.37
N MET A 327 25.59 -20.80 -20.89
CA MET A 327 26.88 -20.84 -20.20
C MET A 327 27.58 -19.49 -20.41
N VAL A 328 27.47 -18.61 -19.41
CA VAL A 328 27.88 -17.20 -19.50
C VAL A 328 29.41 -17.06 -19.42
N GLU A 329 29.97 -16.18 -20.25
CA GLU A 329 31.42 -15.95 -20.37
C GLU A 329 32.21 -17.22 -20.67
N TYR A 330 31.63 -18.09 -21.52
CA TYR A 330 32.27 -19.32 -21.97
C TYR A 330 33.59 -19.04 -22.71
N ARG A 331 34.66 -19.70 -22.29
CA ARG A 331 36.01 -19.70 -22.89
C ARG A 331 36.37 -21.12 -23.34
N GLU A 332 37.47 -21.25 -24.07
CA GLU A 332 37.99 -22.56 -24.47
C GLU A 332 38.24 -23.46 -23.25
N HIS A 333 38.15 -24.78 -23.44
CA HIS A 333 38.29 -25.80 -22.38
C HIS A 333 37.16 -25.81 -21.32
N ASP A 334 35.92 -25.54 -21.73
CA ASP A 334 34.72 -25.61 -20.87
C ASP A 334 34.75 -24.71 -19.62
N VAL A 335 35.51 -23.61 -19.68
CA VAL A 335 35.58 -22.62 -18.59
C VAL A 335 34.49 -21.57 -18.80
N PHE A 336 33.59 -21.39 -17.84
CA PHE A 336 32.53 -20.37 -17.88
C PHE A 336 32.32 -19.75 -16.49
N SER A 337 31.81 -18.51 -16.46
CA SER A 337 31.59 -17.77 -15.21
C SER A 337 30.30 -18.17 -14.49
N GLY A 338 29.34 -18.73 -15.22
CA GLY A 338 28.15 -19.29 -14.62
C GLY A 338 27.09 -19.77 -15.60
N ILE A 339 25.95 -20.15 -15.04
CA ILE A 339 24.82 -20.74 -15.78
C ILE A 339 23.59 -19.87 -15.55
N ALA A 340 22.91 -19.51 -16.65
CA ALA A 340 21.64 -18.81 -16.63
C ALA A 340 20.60 -19.57 -17.45
N ASP A 341 19.38 -19.67 -16.94
CA ASP A 341 18.25 -20.23 -17.68
C ASP A 341 17.54 -19.10 -18.42
N VAL A 342 17.41 -19.26 -19.74
CA VAL A 342 16.86 -18.25 -20.65
C VAL A 342 15.52 -18.72 -21.18
N TYR A 343 14.53 -17.84 -21.10
CA TYR A 343 13.18 -18.04 -21.61
C TYR A 343 12.82 -16.98 -22.65
N GLY A 344 12.40 -17.43 -23.84
CA GLY A 344 11.84 -16.59 -24.89
C GLY A 344 10.34 -16.81 -25.02
N GLU A 345 9.58 -15.71 -25.00
CA GLU A 345 8.11 -15.72 -25.18
C GLU A 345 7.68 -16.09 -26.61
N ARG A 346 8.60 -15.93 -27.57
CA ARG A 346 8.44 -16.27 -28.99
C ARG A 346 9.57 -17.18 -29.44
N GLU A 347 9.41 -17.81 -30.60
CA GLU A 347 10.51 -18.51 -31.24
C GLU A 347 11.51 -17.52 -31.82
N PHE A 348 12.80 -17.80 -31.58
CA PHE A 348 13.92 -17.07 -32.17
C PHE A 348 14.65 -18.03 -33.10
N SER A 349 14.76 -17.67 -34.38
CA SER A 349 15.48 -18.45 -35.39
C SER A 349 17.00 -18.41 -35.13
N GLY A 350 17.70 -19.54 -35.37
CA GLY A 350 19.17 -19.58 -35.29
C GLY A 350 19.76 -19.80 -33.89
N ILE A 351 18.94 -20.19 -32.90
CA ILE A 351 19.41 -20.61 -31.58
C ILE A 351 19.42 -22.14 -31.51
N GLU A 352 20.61 -22.74 -31.57
CA GLU A 352 20.82 -24.19 -31.44
C GLU A 352 21.84 -24.53 -30.35
N ASN A 353 21.87 -25.80 -29.95
CA ASN A 353 22.84 -26.27 -28.96
C ASN A 353 24.26 -26.10 -29.51
N GLY A 354 25.13 -25.50 -28.71
CA GLY A 354 26.53 -25.28 -29.05
C GLY A 354 26.84 -23.91 -29.64
N ASN A 355 25.85 -23.14 -30.11
CA ASN A 355 26.08 -21.77 -30.60
C ASN A 355 26.62 -20.88 -29.48
N ILE A 356 27.51 -19.97 -29.83
CA ILE A 356 27.91 -18.85 -28.98
C ILE A 356 27.08 -17.65 -29.40
N LEU A 357 26.32 -17.08 -28.48
CA LEU A 357 25.43 -15.95 -28.72
C LEU A 357 25.68 -14.86 -27.68
N THR A 358 25.45 -13.61 -28.07
CA THR A 358 25.24 -12.50 -27.17
C THR A 358 23.75 -12.32 -26.95
N VAL A 359 23.31 -12.50 -25.71
CA VAL A 359 21.91 -12.47 -25.30
C VAL A 359 21.64 -11.17 -24.55
N GLU A 360 20.70 -10.38 -25.05
CA GLU A 360 20.11 -9.26 -24.32
C GLU A 360 18.79 -9.71 -23.68
N ALA A 361 18.74 -9.66 -22.36
CA ALA A 361 17.63 -10.22 -21.62
C ALA A 361 17.33 -9.44 -20.34
N LEU A 362 16.06 -9.49 -19.92
CA LEU A 362 15.61 -8.98 -18.64
C LEU A 362 15.92 -10.02 -17.56
N TYR A 363 16.69 -9.64 -16.54
CA TYR A 363 16.90 -10.48 -15.37
C TYR A 363 15.66 -10.43 -14.47
N VAL A 364 15.04 -11.59 -14.20
CA VAL A 364 13.80 -11.66 -13.43
C VAL A 364 14.06 -11.98 -11.97
N ALA A 365 14.79 -13.05 -11.68
CA ALA A 365 15.16 -13.48 -10.33
C ALA A 365 16.08 -14.70 -10.43
N SER A 366 16.65 -15.14 -9.31
CA SER A 366 17.14 -16.51 -9.18
C SER A 366 15.97 -17.43 -8.84
N GLN A 367 15.75 -18.50 -9.63
CA GLN A 367 14.68 -19.48 -9.38
C GLN A 367 15.26 -20.87 -9.11
N GLY A 368 14.59 -21.63 -8.24
CA GLY A 368 14.92 -23.03 -7.92
C GLY A 368 15.93 -23.21 -6.77
N LYS A 369 16.14 -24.46 -6.37
CA LYS A 369 17.07 -24.84 -5.29
C LYS A 369 18.54 -24.50 -5.59
N ASP A 370 18.87 -24.34 -6.87
CA ASP A 370 20.24 -24.13 -7.35
C ASP A 370 20.61 -22.64 -7.50
N GLY A 371 19.67 -21.71 -7.27
CA GLY A 371 19.94 -20.26 -7.32
C GLY A 371 20.34 -19.71 -8.70
N ARG A 372 20.02 -20.42 -9.79
CA ARG A 372 20.40 -20.02 -11.16
C ARG A 372 19.69 -18.74 -11.58
N ALA A 373 20.41 -17.89 -12.32
CA ALA A 373 19.84 -16.66 -12.87
C ALA A 373 18.79 -16.97 -13.94
N TYR A 374 17.59 -16.41 -13.82
CA TYR A 374 16.53 -16.55 -14.81
C TYR A 374 16.42 -15.29 -15.67
N LEU A 375 16.50 -15.48 -16.98
CA LEU A 375 16.55 -14.41 -17.98
C LEU A 375 15.35 -14.51 -18.92
N LEU A 376 14.70 -13.39 -19.17
CA LEU A 376 13.66 -13.26 -20.20
C LEU A 376 14.26 -12.62 -21.45
N LEU A 377 14.36 -13.41 -22.51
CA LEU A 377 15.03 -13.06 -23.75
C LEU A 377 14.31 -11.91 -24.48
N LYS A 378 15.05 -10.83 -24.78
CA LYS A 378 14.58 -9.74 -25.62
C LYS A 378 15.17 -9.85 -27.03
N GLU A 379 16.49 -10.00 -27.11
CA GLU A 379 17.23 -10.12 -28.36
C GLU A 379 18.41 -11.11 -28.22
N ALA A 380 18.76 -11.78 -29.31
CA ALA A 380 19.95 -12.62 -29.40
C ALA A 380 20.68 -12.34 -30.71
N ARG A 381 22.01 -12.16 -30.63
CA ARG A 381 22.90 -11.95 -31.79
C ARG A 381 24.03 -12.99 -31.74
N GLN A 382 24.43 -13.52 -32.91
CA GLN A 382 25.57 -14.44 -33.03
C GLN A 382 26.91 -13.70 -32.92
#